data_AF-A0A955UY19-F1
#
_entry.id   AF-A0A955UY19-F1
#
_cell.length_a   1.000
_cell.length_b   1.000
_cell.length_c   1.000
_cell.angle_alpha   90.00
_cell.angle_beta   90.00
_cell.angle_gamma   90.00
#
_symmetry.space_group_name_H-M   'P 1'
#
loop_
_entity.id
_entity.type
_entity.pdbx_description
1 polymer ?
#
loop_
_entity_poly.entity_id
_entity_poly.type
_entity_poly.pdbx_seq_one_letter_code
_entity_poly.pdbx_strand_id
1 'polypeptide(L)' 'MNCREFVDFLMAYLDEELEPVARDVFEGHMGACPSCKDYLDTYADTIRLGRLACADDGVPCDAPEELVAAILAARRAE' A
#
# COMPACT_ATOMS: atom_id res chain seq x y z
N MET A 1 -11.05 5.72 13.74
CA MET A 1 -9.92 5.66 12.80
C MET A 1 -10.47 5.88 11.40
N ASN A 2 -10.04 6.94 10.73
CA ASN A 2 -10.31 7.15 9.31
C ASN A 2 -9.26 6.39 8.44
N CYS A 3 -9.45 6.37 7.12
CA CYS A 3 -8.55 5.65 6.22
C CYS A 3 -7.09 6.13 6.31
N ARG A 4 -6.86 7.43 6.54
CA ARG A 4 -5.51 7.99 6.69
C ARG A 4 -4.87 7.54 7.99
N GLU A 5 -5.55 7.73 9.12
CA GLU A 5 -5.07 7.29 10.43
C GLU A 5 -4.72 5.79 10.46
N PHE A 6 -5.50 4.97 9.74
CA PHE A 6 -5.24 3.55 9.61
C PHE A 6 -3.95 3.26 8.83
N VAL A 7 -3.78 3.88 7.67
CA VAL A 7 -2.58 3.73 6.85
C VAL A 7 -1.34 4.25 7.58
N ASP A 8 -1.44 5.41 8.24
CA ASP A 8 -0.34 5.99 9.00
C ASP A 8 0.15 5.04 10.12
N PHE A 9 -0.77 4.35 10.79
CA PHE A 9 -0.42 3.33 11.78
C PHE A 9 0.33 2.15 11.16
N LEU A 10 -0.13 1.63 10.02
CA LEU A 10 0.55 0.52 9.33
C LEU A 10 1.94 0.92 8.83
N MET A 11 2.09 2.14 8.31
CA MET A 11 3.39 2.66 7.90
C MET A 11 4.34 2.77 9.11
N ALA A 12 3.88 3.37 10.22
CA ALA A 12 4.69 3.44 11.44
C ALA A 12 5.07 2.05 11.98
N TYR A 13 4.21 1.03 11.84
CA TYR A 13 4.56 -0.34 12.20
C TYR A 13 5.69 -0.89 11.32
N LEU A 14 5.54 -0.76 10.00
CA LEU A 14 6.48 -1.26 9.00
C LEU A 14 7.82 -0.53 9.02
N ASP A 15 7.83 0.76 9.35
CA ASP A 15 9.02 1.60 9.47
C ASP A 15 9.68 1.50 10.88
N GLU A 16 9.14 0.64 11.75
CA GLU A 16 9.63 0.42 13.13
C GLU A 16 9.53 1.66 14.05
N GLU A 17 8.58 2.56 13.77
CA GLU A 17 8.38 3.82 14.48
C GLU A 17 7.24 3.78 15.52
N LEU A 18 6.57 2.64 15.69
CA LEU A 18 5.57 2.49 16.75
C LEU A 18 6.21 2.45 18.13
N GLU A 19 5.54 3.11 19.09
CA GLU A 19 5.84 2.96 20.51
C GLU A 19 5.83 1.47 20.91
N PRO A 20 6.79 1.00 21.74
CA PRO A 20 6.97 -0.43 22.03
C PRO A 20 5.69 -1.14 22.50
N VAL A 21 4.91 -0.50 23.37
CA VAL A 21 3.66 -1.06 23.89
C VAL A 21 2.62 -1.25 22.78
N ALA A 22 2.53 -0.30 21.84
CA ALA A 22 1.58 -0.39 20.73
C ALA A 22 2.01 -1.49 19.74
N ARG A 23 3.31 -1.61 19.49
CA ARG A 23 3.88 -2.68 18.66
C ARG A 23 3.60 -4.06 19.25
N ASP A 24 3.86 -4.28 20.54
CA ASP A 24 3.63 -5.57 21.21
C ASP A 24 2.16 -6.01 21.11
N VAL A 25 1.22 -5.08 21.35
CA VAL A 25 -0.21 -5.37 21.24
C VAL A 25 -0.60 -5.74 19.80
N PHE A 26 -0.05 -5.02 18.81
CA PHE A 26 -0.34 -5.28 17.41
C PHE A 26 0.27 -6.60 16.93
N GLU A 27 1.51 -6.90 17.30
CA GLU A 27 2.16 -8.18 17.02
C GLU A 27 1.42 -9.35 17.65
N GLY A 28 0.89 -9.18 18.87
CA GLY A 28 0.02 -10.16 19.50
C GLY A 28 -1.22 -10.50 18.64
N HIS A 29 -1.84 -9.51 18.00
CA HIS A 29 -2.94 -9.76 17.07
C HIS A 29 -2.47 -10.44 15.79
N MET A 30 -1.35 -10.00 15.20
CA MET A 30 -0.78 -10.62 14.00
C MET A 30 -0.43 -12.09 14.22
N GLY A 31 0.02 -12.47 15.42
CA GLY A 31 0.28 -13.86 15.79
C GLY A 31 -1.00 -14.71 15.97
N ALA A 32 -2.12 -14.08 16.31
CA ALA A 32 -3.39 -14.77 16.57
C ALA A 32 -4.34 -14.80 15.36
N CYS A 33 -4.11 -13.95 14.34
CA CYS A 33 -5.04 -13.75 13.23
C CYS A 33 -4.34 -13.83 11.86
N PRO A 34 -4.37 -15.01 11.19
CA PRO A 34 -3.71 -15.20 9.90
C PRO A 34 -4.18 -14.23 8.81
N SER A 35 -5.47 -13.93 8.72
CA SER A 35 -6.00 -13.02 7.70
C SER A 35 -5.47 -11.59 7.83
N CYS A 36 -5.21 -11.14 9.07
CA CYS A 36 -4.63 -9.82 9.29
C CYS A 36 -3.14 -9.81 8.96
N LYS A 37 -2.44 -10.92 9.20
CA LYS A 37 -1.07 -11.10 8.72
C LYS A 37 -1.00 -11.06 7.19
N ASP A 38 -1.86 -11.82 6.50
CA ASP A 38 -1.90 -11.86 5.03
C ASP A 38 -2.19 -10.47 4.42
N TYR A 39 -3.09 -9.71 5.07
CA TYR A 39 -3.36 -8.32 4.70
C TYR A 39 -2.12 -7.43 4.81
N LEU A 40 -1.40 -7.54 5.93
CA LEU A 40 -0.19 -6.75 6.18
C LEU A 40 0.95 -7.12 5.22
N ASP A 41 1.13 -8.41 4.94
CA ASP A 41 2.11 -8.90 3.97
C ASP A 41 1.80 -8.35 2.56
N THR A 42 0.53 -8.36 2.14
CA THR A 42 0.08 -7.76 0.87
C THR A 42 0.33 -6.25 0.83
N TYR A 43 0.14 -5.57 1.95
CA TYR A 43 0.38 -4.13 2.06
C TYR A 43 1.86 -3.81 1.92
N ALA A 44 2.74 -4.57 2.57
CA ALA A 44 4.19 -4.44 2.44
C ALA A 44 4.66 -4.70 1.01
N ASP A 45 4.10 -5.71 0.34
CA ASP A 45 4.37 -5.98 -1.08
C ASP A 45 3.91 -4.83 -2.00
N THR A 46 2.75 -4.24 -1.71
CA THR A 46 2.25 -3.08 -2.46
C THR A 46 3.22 -1.90 -2.36
N ILE A 47 3.74 -1.62 -1.16
CA ILE A 47 4.77 -0.58 -0.97
C ILE A 47 6.03 -0.90 -1.77
N ARG A 48 6.52 -2.16 -1.68
CA ARG A 48 7.71 -2.61 -2.39
C ARG A 48 7.57 -2.46 -3.90
N LEU A 49 6.46 -2.92 -4.47
CA LEU A 49 6.17 -2.82 -5.90
C LEU A 49 5.98 -1.36 -6.34
N GLY A 50 5.31 -0.53 -5.53
CA GLY A 50 5.18 0.89 -5.81
C GLY A 50 6.53 1.62 -5.84
N ARG A 51 7.44 1.29 -4.89
CA ARG A 51 8.80 1.81 -4.89
C ARG A 51 9.57 1.38 -6.13
N LEU A 52 9.45 0.12 -6.56
CA LEU A 52 10.08 -0.39 -7.77
C LEU A 52 9.55 0.31 -9.02
N ALA A 53 8.22 0.50 -9.14
CA ALA A 53 7.62 1.17 -10.28
C ALA A 53 8.01 2.65 -10.41
N CYS A 54 8.32 3.31 -9.28
CA CYS A 54 8.78 4.69 -9.25
C CYS A 54 10.30 4.85 -9.27
N ALA A 55 11.06 3.77 -9.04
CA ALA A 55 12.51 3.79 -9.12
C ALA A 55 12.89 3.80 -10.60
N ASP A 56 13.10 5.00 -11.15
CA ASP A 56 13.48 5.26 -12.53
C ASP A 56 14.68 4.40 -12.97
N ASP A 57 14.38 3.24 -13.55
CA ASP A 57 15.30 2.29 -14.15
C ASP A 57 15.42 2.52 -15.67
N GLY A 58 14.98 3.69 -16.17
CA GLY A 58 15.08 4.09 -17.57
C GLY A 58 14.15 3.29 -18.50
N VAL A 59 13.23 2.50 -17.96
CA VAL A 59 12.18 1.82 -18.71
C VAL A 59 10.99 2.77 -18.86
N PRO A 60 10.58 3.14 -20.09
CA PRO A 60 9.37 3.94 -20.29
C PRO A 60 8.16 3.18 -19.74
N CYS A 61 7.62 3.67 -18.61
CA CYS A 61 6.38 3.19 -18.00
C CYS A 61 5.19 3.98 -18.58
N ASP A 62 5.14 4.11 -19.90
CA ASP A 62 4.03 4.79 -20.55
C ASP A 62 2.82 3.85 -20.55
N ALA A 63 1.72 4.33 -19.96
CA ALA A 63 0.45 3.63 -20.05
C ALA A 63 0.05 3.50 -21.54
N PRO A 64 -0.53 2.36 -21.97
CA PRO A 64 -0.97 2.20 -23.35
C PRO A 64 -1.91 3.34 -23.76
N GLU A 65 -1.60 4.03 -24.85
CA GLU A 65 -2.35 5.22 -25.29
C GLU A 65 -3.84 4.94 -25.48
N GLU A 66 -4.19 3.76 -26.01
CA GLU A 66 -5.58 3.31 -26.19
C GLU A 66 -6.33 3.20 -24.85
N LEU A 67 -5.66 2.72 -23.80
CA LEU A 67 -6.25 2.62 -22.47
C LEU A 67 -6.45 4.02 -21.87
N VAL A 68 -5.47 4.91 -22.03
CA VAL A 68 -5.58 6.31 -21.60
C VAL A 68 -6.74 7.01 -22.32
N ALA A 69 -6.86 6.84 -23.64
CA ALA A 69 -7.93 7.40 -24.44
C ALA A 69 -9.31 6.89 -23.98
N ALA A 70 -9.44 5.59 -23.71
CA ALA A 70 -10.68 4.99 -23.21
C ALA A 70 -11.08 5.55 -21.83
N ILE A 71 -10.14 5.68 -20.89
CA ILE A 71 -10.38 6.28 -19.56
C ILE A 71 -10.85 7.73 -19.71
N LEU A 72 -10.17 8.52 -20.54
CA LEU A 72 -10.53 9.92 -20.76
C LEU A 72 -11.90 10.09 -21.42
N ALA A 73 -12.29 9.18 -22.32
CA ALA A 73 -13.62 9.19 -22.92
C ALA A 73 -14.71 8.88 -21.88
N ALA A 74 -14.51 7.87 -21.03
CA ALA A 74 -15.44 7.52 -19.97
C ALA A 74 -15.70 8.68 -19.00
N ARG A 75 -14.63 9.34 -18.52
CA ARG A 75 -14.72 10.48 -17.58
C ARG A 75 -15.44 11.72 -18.14
N ARG A 76 -15.58 11.83 -19.46
CA ARG A 76 -16.34 12.92 -20.11
C ARG A 76 -17.81 12.60 -20.32
N ALA A 77 -18.19 11.33 -20.18
CA ALA A 77 -19.56 10.86 -20.34
C ALA A 77 -20.34 10.89 -19.00
N GLU A 78 -19.64 11.10 -17.88
CA GLU A 78 -20.17 11.39 -16.54
C GLU A 78 -20.43 12.90 -16.36
#